data_AF-A0A1F3NA14-F1
#
_entry.id   AF-A0A1F3NA14-F1
#
_cell.length_a   1.000
_cell.length_b   1.000
_cell.length_c   1.000
_cell.angle_alpha   90.00
_cell.angle_beta   90.00
_cell.angle_gamma   90.00
#
_symmetry.space_group_name_H-M   'P 1'
#
loop_
_entity.id
_entity.type
_entity.pdbx_description
1 polymer ?
#
loop_
_entity_poly.entity_id
_entity_poly.type
_entity_poly.pdbx_seq_one_letter_code
_entity_poly.pdbx_strand_id
1 'polypeptide(L)' 'MVKAGKDVVRLREGEFGQAIQNMKYLKPDALITSELRMSHAQKAFELLEKDPANQLKIILTV' A
#
# COMPACT_ATOMS: atom_id res chain seq x y z
N MET A 1 -1.98 -0.15 26.01
CA MET A 1 -1.83 1.26 25.54
C MET A 1 -0.98 1.23 24.27
N VAL A 2 -1.60 1.30 23.09
CA VAL A 2 -0.89 1.48 21.83
C VAL A 2 -1.17 2.91 21.39
N LYS A 3 -0.19 3.80 21.52
CA LYS A 3 -0.25 5.15 20.93
C LYS A 3 -0.15 4.94 19.42
N ALA A 4 -1.29 4.97 18.73
CA ALA A 4 -1.29 5.15 17.28
C ALA A 4 -0.53 6.45 16.97
N GLY A 5 0.56 6.31 16.22
CA GLY A 5 1.38 7.41 15.76
C GLY A 5 0.53 8.48 15.09
N LYS A 6 0.86 9.73 15.39
CA LYS A 6 0.14 10.95 15.08
C LYS A 6 0.34 11.38 13.61
N ASP A 7 0.17 10.46 12.66
CA ASP A 7 0.28 10.72 11.22
C ASP A 7 -0.89 10.08 10.46
N VAL A 8 -2.12 10.37 10.87
CA VAL A 8 -3.27 10.20 9.98
C VAL A 8 -3.30 11.42 9.07
N VAL A 9 -2.68 11.31 7.89
CA VAL A 9 -2.83 12.32 6.83
C VAL A 9 -4.31 12.35 6.45
N ARG A 10 -5.04 13.39 6.88
CA ARG A 10 -6.36 13.71 6.33
C ARG A 10 -6.15 14.20 4.90
N LEU A 11 -6.21 13.27 3.95
CA LEU A 11 -6.19 13.58 2.53
C LEU A 11 -7.41 14.43 2.19
N ARG A 12 -7.20 15.54 1.47
CA ARG A 12 -8.32 16.40 1.01
C ARG A 12 -8.92 15.78 -0.25
N GLU A 13 -10.24 15.85 -0.42
CA GLU A 13 -10.95 15.27 -1.59
C GLU A 13 -10.35 15.67 -2.95
N GLY A 14 -9.72 16.85 -3.05
CA GLY A 14 -9.06 17.31 -4.28
C GLY A 14 -7.75 16.60 -4.66
N GLU A 15 -7.05 15.98 -3.70
CA GLU A 15 -5.73 15.36 -3.94
C GLU A 15 -5.88 14.02 -4.70
N PHE A 16 -6.94 13.27 -4.44
CA PHE A 16 -7.27 12.07 -5.19
C PHE A 16 -7.63 12.38 -6.64
N GLY A 17 -8.35 13.48 -6.89
CA GLY A 17 -8.74 13.87 -8.24
C GLY A 17 -7.55 14.07 -9.18
N GLN A 18 -6.51 14.77 -8.71
CA GLN A 18 -5.27 14.95 -9.47
C GLN A 18 -4.50 13.64 -9.63
N ALA A 19 -4.39 12.83 -8.57
CA ALA A 19 -3.72 11.53 -8.63
C ALA A 19 -4.38 10.61 -9.67
N ILE A 20 -5.72 10.51 -9.66
CA ILE A 20 -6.50 9.72 -10.62
C ILE A 20 -6.30 10.24 -12.05
N GLN A 21 -6.33 11.56 -12.25
CA GLN A 21 -6.07 12.15 -13.57
C GLN A 21 -4.67 11.84 -14.09
N ASN A 22 -3.69 11.72 -13.19
CA ASN A 22 -2.31 11.39 -13.54
C ASN A 22 -2.08 9.89 -13.76
N MET A 23 -3.01 9.00 -13.35
CA MET A 23 -2.89 7.54 -13.54
C MET A 23 -2.65 7.16 -15.00
N LYS A 24 -3.20 7.91 -15.97
CA LYS A 24 -2.96 7.65 -17.41
C LYS A 24 -1.50 7.83 -17.85
N TYR A 25 -0.70 8.56 -17.07
CA TYR A 25 0.72 8.81 -17.33
C TYR A 25 1.63 7.98 -16.41
N LEU A 26 1.07 7.33 -15.40
CA LEU A 26 1.80 6.57 -14.39
C LEU A 26 1.54 5.08 -14.57
N LYS A 27 2.44 4.25 -14.01
CA LYS A 27 2.28 2.79 -13.95
C LYS A 27 2.30 2.34 -12.49
N PRO A 28 1.25 2.63 -11.71
CA PRO A 28 1.21 2.33 -10.28
C PRO A 28 1.34 0.84 -9.99
N ASP A 29 0.91 -0.01 -10.93
CA ASP A 29 1.03 -1.47 -10.82
C ASP A 29 2.50 -1.92 -10.75
N ALA A 30 3.44 -1.13 -11.28
CA ALA A 30 4.87 -1.42 -11.16
C ALA A 30 5.40 -1.29 -9.72
N LEU A 31 4.63 -0.67 -8.82
CA LEU A 31 4.96 -0.63 -7.39
C LEU A 31 4.60 -1.95 -6.68
N ILE A 32 3.67 -2.73 -7.25
CA ILE A 32 3.15 -3.97 -6.66
C ILE A 32 4.20 -5.05 -6.85
N THR A 33 4.83 -5.47 -5.74
CA THR A 33 5.80 -6.57 -5.73
C THR A 33 5.19 -7.91 -5.34
N SER A 34 4.04 -7.89 -4.65
CA SER A 34 3.30 -9.10 -4.30
C SER A 34 1.79 -8.85 -4.27
N GLU A 35 1.03 -9.85 -4.72
CA GLU A 35 -0.41 -9.93 -4.53
C GLU A 35 -0.74 -11.19 -3.71
N LEU A 36 -1.50 -11.00 -2.64
CA LEU A 36 -1.88 -12.09 -1.74
C LEU A 36 -3.38 -12.04 -1.47
N ARG A 37 -3.98 -13.20 -1.21
CA ARG A 37 -5.37 -13.24 -0.72
C ARG A 37 -5.45 -12.60 0.66
N MET A 38 -6.59 -11.99 0.98
CA MET A 38 -6.90 -11.40 2.29
C MET A 38 -6.65 -12.36 3.46
N SER A 39 -6.89 -13.67 3.27
CA SER A 39 -6.61 -14.72 4.27
C SER A 39 -5.13 -14.81 4.67
N HIS A 40 -4.23 -14.23 3.88
CA HIS A 40 -2.78 -14.22 4.11
C HIS A 40 -2.26 -12.87 4.61
N ALA A 41 -3.11 -11.99 5.15
CA ALA A 41 -2.71 -10.70 5.68
C ALA A 41 -1.53 -10.80 6.66
N GLN A 42 -1.57 -11.77 7.60
CA GLN A 42 -0.47 -11.99 8.54
C GLN A 42 0.86 -12.31 7.82
N LYS A 43 0.82 -13.19 6.82
CA LYS A 43 1.99 -13.54 6.01
C LYS A 43 2.52 -12.34 5.22
N ALA A 44 1.64 -11.46 4.75
CA ALA A 44 2.04 -10.22 4.07
C ALA A 44 2.87 -9.32 5.00
N PHE A 45 2.46 -9.17 6.27
CA PHE A 45 3.22 -8.42 7.26
C PHE A 45 4.58 -9.08 7.55
N GLU A 46 4.61 -10.40 7.71
CA GLU A 46 5.87 -11.11 7.93
C GLU A 46 6.85 -10.94 6.76
N LEU A 47 6.37 -10.86 5.52
CA LEU A 47 7.23 -10.61 4.34
C LEU A 47 7.86 -9.22 4.39
N LEU A 48 7.14 -8.20 4.88
CA LEU A 48 7.69 -6.86 5.06
C LEU A 48 8.81 -6.83 6.12
N GLU A 49 8.73 -7.67 7.15
CA GLU A 49 9.76 -7.77 8.18
C GLU A 49 10.98 -8.58 7.72
N LYS A 50 10.73 -9.72 7.04
CA LYS A 50 11.76 -10.70 6.69
C LYS A 50 12.52 -10.33 5.42
N ASP A 51 11.87 -9.66 4.46
CA ASP A 51 12.46 -9.33 3.17
C ASP A 51 12.02 -7.93 2.67
N PRO A 52 12.26 -6.86 3.44
CA PRO A 52 11.79 -5.51 3.10
C PRO A 52 12.36 -5.00 1.77
N ALA A 53 13.58 -5.41 1.40
CA ALA A 53 14.26 -4.92 0.20
C ALA A 53 13.56 -5.34 -1.11
N ASN A 54 12.87 -6.48 -1.11
CA ASN A 54 12.13 -6.98 -2.27
C ASN A 54 10.63 -6.68 -2.19
N GLN A 55 10.15 -6.01 -1.14
CA GLN A 55 8.73 -5.74 -0.92
C GLN A 55 8.45 -4.23 -0.96
N LEU A 56 8.26 -3.70 -2.17
CA LEU A 56 7.89 -2.30 -2.39
C LEU A 56 6.41 -2.04 -2.05
N LYS A 57 5.50 -2.91 -2.51
CA LYS A 57 4.08 -2.86 -2.16
C LYS A 57 3.43 -4.23 -2.27
N ILE A 58 2.74 -4.63 -1.20
CA ILE A 58 1.89 -5.82 -1.20
C ILE A 58 0.43 -5.37 -1.26
N ILE A 59 -0.36 -5.97 -2.17
CA ILE A 59 -1.81 -5.79 -2.23
C ILE A 59 -2.51 -7.05 -1.71
N LEU A 60 -3.52 -6.85 -0.88
CA LEU A 60 -4.41 -7.91 -0.42
C LEU A 60 -5.70 -7.89 -1.24
N THR A 61 -5.96 -8.97 -1.96
CA THR A 61 -7.14 -9.16 -2.81
C THR A 61 -8.13 -10.12 -2.14
N VAL A 62 -9.42 -9.90 -2.40
CA VAL A 62 -10.52 -10.68 -1.80
C VAL A 62 -10.56 -12.09 -2.36
#